data_AF-A0A535F8B6-F1
#
_entry.id   AF-A0A535F8B6-F1
#
_cell.length_a   1.000
_cell.length_b   1.000
_cell.length_c   1.000
_cell.angle_alpha   90.00
_cell.angle_beta   90.00
_cell.angle_gamma   90.00
#
_symmetry.space_group_name_H-M   'P 1'
#
loop_
_entity.id
_entity.type
_entity.pdbx_description
1 polymer ?
#
loop_
_entity_poly.entity_id
_entity_poly.type
_entity_poly.pdbx_seq_one_letter_code
_entity_poly.pdbx_strand_id
1 'polypeptide(L)'
;MDVGLLRKSFDLIAPTKEAFAHAFYARLFEQYPALRPLYSQDISVQARSFAATLQMIVSAVEREEDLVSAVRKLGVKHVCYGAKAAHYPLVGAVLLDT
;
A
#
# COMPACT_ATOMS: atom_id res chain seq x y z
N MET A 1 -1.60 3.53 -18.23
CA MET A 1 -0.67 3.19 -17.14
C MET A 1 0.51 2.45 -17.74
N ASP A 2 1.75 2.82 -17.41
CA ASP A 2 2.95 2.15 -17.92
C ASP A 2 3.32 0.98 -16.99
N VAL A 3 2.99 -0.24 -17.43
CA VAL A 3 3.26 -1.48 -16.69
C VAL A 3 4.76 -1.78 -16.60
N GLY A 4 5.51 -1.50 -17.67
CA GLY A 4 6.94 -1.77 -17.72
C GLY A 4 7.71 -0.88 -16.74
N LEU A 5 7.34 0.40 -16.66
CA LEU A 5 7.92 1.32 -15.69
C LEU A 5 7.58 0.93 -14.25
N LEU A 6 6.31 0.59 -13.97
CA LEU A 6 5.87 0.17 -12.63
C LEU A 6 6.65 -1.05 -12.12
N ARG A 7 6.84 -2.07 -12.96
CA ARG A 7 7.60 -3.28 -12.58
C ARG A 7 9.06 -2.94 -12.31
N LYS A 8 9.71 -2.21 -13.23
CA LYS A 8 11.11 -1.80 -13.08
C LYS A 8 11.34 -0.98 -11.81
N SER A 9 10.46 -0.03 -11.50
CA SER A 9 10.59 0.77 -10.27
C SER A 9 10.35 -0.07 -9.02
N PHE A 10 9.40 -1.02 -9.06
CA PHE A 10 9.16 -1.90 -7.93
C PHE A 10 10.32 -2.89 -7.68
N ASP A 11 10.97 -3.37 -8.74
CA ASP A 11 12.11 -4.28 -8.63
C ASP A 11 13.30 -3.65 -7.86
N LEU A 12 13.43 -2.32 -7.88
CA LEU A 12 14.43 -1.59 -7.09
C LEU A 12 14.17 -1.67 -5.58
N ILE A 13 12.89 -1.75 -5.17
CA ILE A 13 12.50 -1.82 -3.75
C ILE A 13 12.17 -3.23 -3.29
N ALA A 14 11.94 -4.19 -4.20
CA ALA A 14 11.52 -5.55 -3.87
C ALA A 14 12.45 -6.28 -2.86
N PRO A 15 13.80 -6.15 -2.93
CA PRO A 15 14.71 -6.77 -1.96
C PRO A 15 14.57 -6.21 -0.54
N THR A 16 14.09 -4.97 -0.42
CA THR A 16 13.98 -4.23 0.85
C THR A 16 12.54 -3.79 1.13
N LYS A 17 11.55 -4.46 0.53
CA LYS A 17 10.13 -4.06 0.55
C LYS A 17 9.53 -3.89 1.94
N GLU A 18 10.00 -4.66 2.93
CA GLU A 18 9.55 -4.50 4.31
C GLU A 18 10.12 -3.21 4.92
N ALA A 19 11.40 -2.92 4.72
CA ALA A 19 12.03 -1.68 5.16
C ALA A 19 11.37 -0.45 4.49
N PHE A 20 11.06 -0.56 3.20
CA PHE A 20 10.28 0.45 2.48
C PHE A 20 8.90 0.66 3.13
N ALA A 21 8.16 -0.41 3.43
CA ALA A 21 6.85 -0.31 4.07
C ALA A 21 6.93 0.32 5.47
N HIS A 22 8.00 0.04 6.24
CA HIS A 22 8.25 0.70 7.51
C HIS A 22 8.50 2.20 7.35
N ALA A 23 9.33 2.60 6.37
CA ALA A 23 9.57 4.01 6.07
C ALA A 23 8.28 4.73 5.63
N PHE A 24 7.47 4.08 4.81
CA PHE A 24 6.15 4.57 4.40
C PHE A 24 5.24 4.84 5.60
N TYR A 25 5.08 3.88 6.52
CA TYR A 25 4.22 4.08 7.69
C TYR A 25 4.77 5.12 8.66
N ALA A 26 6.09 5.22 8.83
CA ALA A 26 6.70 6.26 9.62
C ALA A 26 6.34 7.66 9.06
N ARG A 27 6.55 7.87 7.75
CA ARG A 27 6.19 9.12 7.07
C ARG A 27 4.69 9.40 7.11
N LEU A 28 3.85 8.38 6.94
CA LEU A 28 2.39 8.53 6.98
C LEU A 28 1.91 9.08 8.32
N PHE A 29 2.44 8.57 9.43
CA PHE A 29 2.03 9.00 10.76
C PHE A 29 2.71 10.29 11.21
N GLU A 30 3.87 10.62 10.65
CA GLU A 30 4.49 11.93 10.81
C GLU A 30 3.65 13.02 10.15
N GLN A 31 3.24 12.82 8.89
CA GLN A 31 2.45 13.82 8.15
C GLN A 31 0.97 13.84 8.56
N TYR A 32 0.39 12.67 8.85
CA TYR A 32 -1.03 12.51 9.14
C TYR A 32 -1.26 11.71 10.43
N PRO A 33 -0.88 12.25 11.61
CA PRO A 33 -0.96 11.53 12.89
C PRO A 33 -2.39 11.08 13.23
N ALA A 34 -3.42 11.77 12.73
CA ALA A 34 -4.82 11.41 12.90
C ALA A 34 -5.21 10.06 12.24
N LEU A 35 -4.38 9.53 11.33
CA LEU A 35 -4.61 8.22 10.72
C LEU A 35 -4.11 7.06 11.60
N ARG A 36 -3.19 7.30 12.53
CA ARG A 36 -2.59 6.26 13.39
C ARG A 36 -3.60 5.38 14.14
N PRO A 37 -4.73 5.90 14.67
CA PRO A 37 -5.76 5.09 15.34
C PRO A 37 -6.48 4.08 14.44
N LEU A 38 -6.41 4.23 13.11
CA LEU A 38 -7.00 3.28 12.15
C LEU A 38 -6.15 2.01 11.96
N TYR A 39 -4.92 2.01 12.49
CA TYR A 39 -3.97 0.91 12.32
C TYR A 39 -3.73 0.18 13.65
N SER A 40 -3.27 -1.08 13.54
CA SER A 40 -2.86 -1.89 14.69
C SER A 40 -1.77 -1.22 15.52
N GLN A 41 -1.61 -1.66 16.76
CA GLN A 41 -0.50 -1.22 17.60
C GLN A 41 0.85 -1.70 17.05
N ASP A 42 0.92 -2.96 16.64
CA ASP A 42 2.09 -3.51 15.94
C ASP A 42 2.01 -3.18 14.45
N ILE A 43 2.80 -2.19 14.02
CA ILE A 43 2.88 -1.78 12.63
C ILE A 43 3.70 -2.76 11.78
N SER A 44 4.49 -3.64 12.38
CA SER A 44 5.38 -4.56 11.65
C SER A 44 4.58 -5.61 10.89
N VAL A 45 3.51 -6.14 11.52
CA VAL A 45 2.58 -7.05 10.84
C VAL A 45 1.90 -6.35 9.66
N GLN A 46 1.48 -5.11 9.86
CA GLN A 46 0.84 -4.30 8.83
C GLN A 46 1.81 -3.97 7.68
N ALA A 47 3.06 -3.64 7.98
CA ALA A 47 4.12 -3.36 7.00
C ALA A 47 4.40 -4.58 6.11
N ARG A 48 4.52 -5.77 6.70
CA ARG A 48 4.68 -7.02 5.95
C ARG A 48 3.48 -7.31 5.05
N SER A 49 2.27 -7.17 5.58
CA SER A 49 1.04 -7.39 4.80
C SER A 49 0.90 -6.40 3.64
N PHE A 50 1.24 -5.13 3.88
CA PHE A 50 1.25 -4.08 2.87
C PHE A 50 2.27 -4.36 1.76
N ALA A 51 3.52 -4.69 2.12
CA ALA A 51 4.57 -5.02 1.16
C ALA A 51 4.20 -6.24 0.29
N ALA A 52 3.63 -7.28 0.89
CA ALA A 52 3.13 -8.45 0.16
C ALA A 52 1.98 -8.09 -0.80
N THR A 53 1.07 -7.21 -0.37
CA THR A 53 -0.05 -6.75 -1.20
C THR A 53 0.42 -5.92 -2.39
N LEU A 54 1.39 -5.03 -2.20
CA LEU A 54 2.01 -4.27 -3.30
C LEU A 54 2.68 -5.20 -4.31
N GLN A 55 3.46 -6.17 -3.84
CA GLN A 55 4.10 -7.15 -4.72
C GLN A 55 3.06 -7.93 -5.54
N MET A 56 1.97 -8.36 -4.89
CA MET A 56 0.86 -9.05 -5.57
C MET A 56 0.23 -8.16 -6.65
N ILE A 57 -0.07 -6.89 -6.33
CA ILE A 57 -0.65 -5.94 -7.29
C ILE A 57 0.26 -5.73 -8.50
N VAL A 58 1.56 -5.49 -8.27
CA VAL A 58 2.55 -5.31 -9.36
C VAL A 58 2.67 -6.58 -10.20
N SER A 59 2.58 -7.76 -9.59
CA SER A 59 2.65 -9.05 -10.30
C SER A 59 1.38 -9.36 -11.10
N ALA A 60 0.23 -8.86 -10.65
CA ALA A 60 -1.07 -9.11 -11.28
C ALA A 60 -1.46 -8.03 -12.32
N VAL A 61 -0.62 -7.01 -12.50
CA VAL A 61 -0.98 -5.82 -13.28
C VAL A 61 -1.25 -6.07 -14.77
N GLU A 62 -0.71 -7.15 -15.31
CA GLU A 62 -0.96 -7.61 -16.69
C GLU A 62 -2.23 -8.47 -16.81
N ARG A 63 -2.85 -8.85 -15.68
CA ARG A 63 -4.07 -9.67 -15.58
C ARG A 63 -5.19 -8.84 -14.98
N GLU A 64 -5.77 -7.96 -15.81
CA GLU A 64 -6.71 -6.92 -15.38
C GLU A 64 -7.89 -7.47 -14.56
N GLU A 65 -8.51 -8.58 -14.99
CA GLU A 65 -9.66 -9.18 -14.29
C GLU A 65 -9.30 -9.67 -12.87
N ASP A 66 -8.17 -10.37 -12.73
CA ASP A 66 -7.67 -10.87 -11.45
C ASP A 66 -7.36 -9.72 -10.50
N LEU A 67 -6.71 -8.67 -11.02
CA LEU A 67 -6.37 -7.48 -10.26
C LEU A 67 -7.64 -6.78 -9.76
N VAL A 68 -8.63 -6.54 -10.63
CA VAL A 68 -9.89 -5.88 -10.27
C VAL A 68 -10.62 -6.65 -9.16
N SER A 69 -10.69 -7.97 -9.28
CA SER A 69 -11.31 -8.83 -8.26
C SER A 69 -10.59 -8.73 -6.90
N ALA A 70 -9.25 -8.77 -6.92
CA ALA A 70 -8.43 -8.65 -5.71
C ALA A 70 -8.60 -7.27 -5.04
N VAL A 71 -8.50 -6.17 -5.78
CA VAL A 71 -8.62 -4.82 -5.21
C VAL A 71 -10.02 -4.51 -4.71
N ARG A 72 -11.07 -5.08 -5.33
CA ARG A 72 -12.45 -4.95 -4.80
C ARG A 72 -12.60 -5.61 -3.44
N LYS A 73 -12.09 -6.83 -3.28
CA LYS A 73 -12.12 -7.55 -1.98
C LYS A 73 -11.34 -6.79 -0.91
N LEU A 74 -10.20 -6.21 -1.27
CA LEU A 74 -9.42 -5.32 -0.40
C LEU A 74 -10.22 -4.07 -0.02
N GLY A 75 -10.89 -3.42 -0.99
CA GLY A 75 -11.71 -2.23 -0.75
C GLY A 75 -12.83 -2.47 0.27
N VAL A 76 -13.52 -3.61 0.20
CA VAL A 76 -14.55 -3.99 1.19
C VAL A 76 -13.96 -4.05 2.60
N LYS A 77 -12.78 -4.65 2.76
CA LYS A 77 -12.10 -4.68 4.06
C LYS A 77 -11.71 -3.28 4.56
N HIS A 78 -11.26 -2.40 3.67
CA HIS A 78 -10.89 -1.03 4.01
C HIS A 78 -12.08 -0.23 4.56
N VAL A 79 -13.29 -0.45 4.05
CA VAL A 79 -14.51 0.14 4.62
C VAL A 79 -14.70 -0.31 6.07
N CYS A 80 -14.54 -1.62 6.35
CA CYS A 80 -14.63 -2.15 7.71
C CYS A 80 -13.55 -1.60 8.65
N TYR A 81 -12.37 -1.22 8.12
CA TYR A 81 -11.30 -0.59 8.88
C TYR A 81 -11.50 0.92 9.12
N GLY A 82 -12.58 1.51 8.58
CA GLY A 82 -12.86 2.94 8.72
C GLY A 82 -12.12 3.82 7.71
N ALA A 83 -11.58 3.25 6.63
CA ALA A 83 -11.00 4.03 5.55
C ALA A 83 -12.08 4.88 4.85
N LYS A 84 -11.74 6.13 4.55
CA LYS A 84 -12.60 7.08 3.85
C LYS A 84 -11.98 7.44 2.51
N ALA A 85 -12.79 7.87 1.55
CA ALA A 85 -12.31 8.33 0.25
C ALA A 85 -11.21 9.41 0.38
N ALA A 86 -11.33 10.31 1.36
CA ALA A 86 -10.34 11.35 1.65
C ALA A 86 -8.97 10.82 2.12
N HIS A 87 -8.87 9.59 2.62
CA HIS A 87 -7.58 9.03 3.04
C HIS A 87 -6.72 8.57 1.86
N TYR A 88 -7.34 8.12 0.76
CA TYR A 88 -6.63 7.60 -0.41
C TYR A 88 -5.64 8.58 -1.04
N PRO A 89 -5.97 9.86 -1.31
CA PRO A 89 -4.99 10.79 -1.86
C PRO A 89 -3.82 11.06 -0.91
N LEU A 90 -4.06 11.11 0.41
CA LEU A 90 -3.02 11.33 1.43
C LEU A 90 -2.06 10.14 1.48
N VAL A 91 -2.61 8.94 1.57
CA VAL A 91 -1.87 7.67 1.59
C VAL A 91 -1.08 7.48 0.29
N GLY A 92 -1.69 7.78 -0.86
CA GLY A 92 -1.07 7.68 -2.16
C GLY A 92 0.11 8.65 -2.33
N ALA A 93 -0.04 9.90 -1.89
CA ALA A 93 1.04 10.88 -1.94
C ALA A 93 2.24 10.44 -1.10
N VAL A 94 2.01 10.04 0.16
CA VAL A 94 3.09 9.55 1.05
C VAL A 94 3.78 8.31 0.47
N LEU A 95 3.04 7.41 -0.18
CA LEU A 95 3.61 6.23 -0.82
C LEU A 95 4.54 6.59 -1.96
N LEU A 96 4.18 7.59 -2.79
CA LEU A 96 5.00 8.03 -3.92
C LEU A 96 6.22 8.85 -3.47
N ASP A 97 6.09 9.59 -2.37
CA ASP A 97 7.20 10.33 -1.75
C ASP A 97 8.18 9.40 -1.00
N THR A 98 7.76 8.16 -0.72
CA THR A 98 8.58 7.23 0.08
C THR A 98 9.68 6.59 -0.73
#